data_AF-A0AAW0CX75-F1
#
_entry.id   AF-A0AAW0CX75-F1
#
_cell.length_a   1.000
_cell.length_b   1.000
_cell.length_c   1.000
_cell.angle_alpha   90.00
_cell.angle_beta   90.00
_cell.angle_gamma   90.00
#
_symmetry.space_group_name_H-M   'P 1'
#
loop_
_entity.id
_entity.type
_entity.pdbx_description
1 polymer ?
#
loop_
_entity_poly.entity_id
_entity_poly.type
_entity_poly.pdbx_seq_one_letter_code
_entity_poly.pdbx_strand_id
1 'polypeptide(L)'
;MANTTVTGAKAIHGQNPQFLVETVIRNRIYESNYWKEHCFALTAESLIDKAIELKYIGGVYGNQRPTEFICLLLKLLQIQPEKEILIEYLQADEFKDVQIYL
;
A
#
# COMPACT_ATOMS: atom_id res chain seq x y z
N MET A 1 17.39 1.06 5.47
CA MET A 1 16.30 1.12 6.47
C MET A 1 15.09 0.40 5.88
N ALA A 2 14.32 -0.37 6.65
CA ALA A 2 13.29 -1.26 6.10
C ALA A 2 12.12 -0.54 5.39
N ASN A 3 11.91 0.75 5.67
CA ASN A 3 10.82 1.56 5.10
C ASN A 3 11.29 2.50 3.97
N THR A 4 12.53 2.35 3.49
CA THR A 4 13.03 3.10 2.34
C THR A 4 12.45 2.52 1.05
N THR A 5 12.15 3.37 0.08
CA THR A 5 11.73 2.94 -1.28
C THR A 5 12.80 2.05 -1.89
N VAL A 6 12.38 1.02 -2.62
CA VAL A 6 13.29 0.09 -3.30
C VAL A 6 14.28 0.81 -4.19
N THR A 7 15.53 0.33 -4.20
CA THR A 7 16.59 0.85 -5.07
C THR A 7 16.19 0.72 -6.53
N GLY A 8 16.37 1.79 -7.32
CA GLY A 8 16.00 1.80 -8.73
C GLY A 8 14.55 2.21 -9.00
N ALA A 9 13.75 2.46 -7.97
CA ALA A 9 12.43 3.05 -8.13
C ALA A 9 12.51 4.40 -8.87
N LYS A 10 11.67 4.57 -9.89
CA LYS A 10 11.52 5.80 -10.66
C LYS A 10 10.75 6.83 -9.83
N ALA A 11 11.12 8.09 -10.00
CA ALA A 11 10.35 9.19 -9.42
C ALA A 11 8.95 9.24 -10.06
N ILE A 12 7.94 9.50 -9.24
CA ILE A 12 6.55 9.71 -9.68
C ILE A 12 6.15 11.14 -9.29
N HIS A 13 5.61 11.89 -10.25
CA HIS A 13 5.36 13.33 -10.11
C HIS A 13 6.60 14.12 -9.63
N GLY A 14 7.79 13.73 -10.11
CA GLY A 14 9.05 14.41 -9.79
C GLY A 14 9.59 14.16 -8.37
N GLN A 15 9.01 13.22 -7.61
CA GLN A 15 9.43 12.93 -6.24
C GLN A 15 9.48 11.42 -5.95
N ASN A 16 9.98 11.07 -4.76
CA ASN A 16 9.93 9.69 -4.28
C ASN A 16 8.46 9.21 -4.24
N PRO A 17 8.12 8.04 -4.80
CA PRO A 17 6.73 7.55 -4.84
C PRO A 17 6.02 7.54 -3.49
N GLN A 18 6.73 7.20 -2.41
CA GLN A 18 6.13 7.20 -1.07
C GLN A 18 5.69 8.60 -0.62
N PHE A 19 6.27 9.68 -1.16
CA PHE A 19 5.94 11.06 -0.78
C PHE A 19 4.61 11.55 -1.34
N LEU A 20 3.91 10.72 -2.14
CA LEU A 20 2.51 10.95 -2.48
C LEU A 20 1.58 10.81 -1.27
N VAL A 21 2.02 10.12 -0.21
CA VAL A 21 1.33 10.06 1.08
C VAL A 21 1.98 11.06 2.03
N GLU A 22 1.19 11.87 2.73
CA GLU A 22 1.71 12.89 3.66
C GLU A 22 2.61 12.30 4.74
N THR A 23 3.65 13.05 5.14
CA THR A 23 4.66 12.60 6.11
C THR A 23 4.05 12.12 7.43
N VAL A 24 3.04 12.82 7.95
CA VAL A 24 2.38 12.44 9.21
C VAL A 24 1.68 11.09 9.06
N ILE A 25 0.98 10.87 7.94
CA ILE A 25 0.29 9.61 7.65
C ILE A 25 1.28 8.47 7.46
N ARG A 26 2.40 8.68 6.75
CA ARG A 26 3.45 7.65 6.60
C ARG A 26 4.00 7.20 7.94
N ASN A 27 4.26 8.13 8.86
CA ASN A 27 4.73 7.80 10.20
C ASN A 27 3.70 6.95 10.95
N ARG A 28 2.41 7.30 10.88
CA ARG A 28 1.32 6.48 11.44
C ARG A 28 1.23 5.09 10.82
N ILE A 29 1.43 4.98 9.51
CA ILE A 29 1.48 3.69 8.80
C ILE A 29 2.63 2.84 9.33
N TYR A 30 3.86 3.37 9.37
CA TYR A 30 5.04 2.63 9.84
C TYR A 30 4.93 2.18 11.30
N GLU A 31 4.22 2.95 12.13
CA GLU A 31 3.98 2.64 13.54
C GLU A 31 2.86 1.60 13.75
N SER A 32 1.96 1.43 12.78
CA SER A 32 0.79 0.55 12.91
C SER A 32 1.18 -0.93 13.03
N ASN A 33 0.36 -1.69 13.75
CA ASN A 33 0.56 -3.15 13.89
C ASN A 33 0.46 -3.83 12.52
N TYR A 34 -0.53 -3.45 11.70
CA TYR A 34 -0.71 -4.02 10.37
C TYR A 34 0.54 -3.87 9.50
N TRP A 35 1.19 -2.70 9.49
CA TRP A 35 2.43 -2.52 8.73
C TRP A 35 3.56 -3.44 9.23
N LYS A 36 3.72 -3.54 10.54
CA LYS A 36 4.80 -4.34 11.16
C LYS A 36 4.61 -5.83 10.98
N GLU A 37 3.36 -6.30 11.00
CA GLU A 37 3.01 -7.73 10.98
C GLU A 37 2.74 -8.23 9.55
N HIS A 38 2.11 -7.43 8.70
CA HIS A 38 1.64 -7.86 7.38
C HIS A 38 2.36 -7.16 6.21
N CYS A 39 2.95 -5.98 6.41
CA CYS A 39 3.72 -5.30 5.36
C CYS A 39 5.23 -5.56 5.47
N PHE A 40 5.70 -6.35 6.44
CA PHE A 40 7.11 -6.72 6.53
C PHE A 40 7.48 -7.74 5.44
N ALA A 41 8.57 -7.47 4.71
CA ALA A 41 9.06 -8.30 3.60
C ALA A 41 8.03 -8.61 2.49
N LEU A 42 6.92 -7.87 2.44
CA LEU A 42 5.89 -8.06 1.42
C LEU A 42 6.43 -7.71 0.04
N THR A 43 6.30 -8.63 -0.91
CA THR A 43 6.72 -8.48 -2.30
C THR A 43 5.55 -8.00 -3.16
N ALA A 44 5.79 -7.75 -4.45
CA ALA A 44 4.69 -7.52 -5.38
C ALA A 44 3.78 -8.77 -5.38
N GLU A 45 4.33 -9.92 -5.78
CA GLU A 45 3.59 -11.18 -5.90
C GLU A 45 2.74 -11.58 -4.67
N SER A 46 3.20 -11.29 -3.44
CA SER A 46 2.46 -11.62 -2.20
C SER A 46 1.53 -10.51 -1.69
N LEU A 47 1.60 -9.29 -2.26
CA LEU A 47 0.75 -8.19 -1.86
C LEU A 47 -0.71 -8.42 -2.24
N ILE A 48 -0.95 -9.07 -3.38
CA ILE A 48 -2.30 -9.36 -3.88
C ILE A 48 -3.12 -10.17 -2.88
N ASP A 49 -2.51 -11.18 -2.24
CA ASP A 49 -3.16 -12.02 -1.21
C ASP A 49 -3.71 -11.16 -0.06
N LYS A 50 -2.96 -10.14 0.36
CA LYS A 50 -3.41 -9.19 1.39
C LYS A 50 -4.41 -8.18 0.90
N ALA A 51 -4.34 -7.80 -0.37
CA ALA A 51 -5.29 -6.88 -0.96
C ALA A 51 -6.69 -7.53 -1.13
N ILE A 52 -6.77 -8.85 -1.39
CA ILE A 52 -8.03 -9.59 -1.49
C ILE A 52 -8.74 -9.70 -0.13
N GLU A 53 -7.98 -9.77 0.97
CA GLU A 53 -8.53 -9.80 2.34
C GLU A 53 -9.19 -8.47 2.75
N LEU A 54 -8.98 -7.37 1.99
CA LEU A 54 -9.51 -6.05 2.32
C LEU A 54 -11.04 -5.99 2.17
N LYS A 55 -11.70 -5.52 3.22
CA LYS A 55 -13.16 -5.37 3.25
C LYS A 55 -13.64 -3.97 2.84
N TYR A 56 -12.75 -2.98 2.87
CA TYR A 56 -13.09 -1.59 2.65
C TYR A 56 -11.88 -0.82 2.12
N ILE A 57 -12.18 0.20 1.32
CA ILE A 57 -11.21 1.21 0.88
C ILE A 57 -11.34 2.43 1.79
N GLY A 58 -10.21 2.97 2.25
CA GLY A 58 -10.20 4.18 3.07
C GLY A 58 -8.78 4.62 3.41
N GLY A 59 -8.62 5.87 3.87
CA GLY A 59 -7.32 6.43 4.25
C GLY A 59 -7.00 6.23 5.73
N VAL A 60 -7.36 7.21 6.55
CA VAL A 60 -7.21 7.17 8.01
C VAL A 60 -8.56 7.38 8.68
N TYR A 61 -8.72 6.88 9.91
CA TYR A 61 -9.94 7.04 10.69
C TYR A 61 -9.65 7.37 12.15
N GLY A 62 -10.62 7.99 12.83
CA GLY A 62 -10.51 8.39 14.23
C GLY A 62 -9.25 9.24 14.47
N ASN A 63 -8.43 8.83 15.44
CA ASN A 63 -7.17 9.51 15.78
C ASN A 63 -6.04 9.18 14.79
N GLN A 64 -6.25 9.47 13.49
CA GLN A 64 -5.30 9.21 12.39
C GLN A 64 -4.80 7.75 12.32
N ARG A 65 -5.65 6.79 12.69
CA ARG A 65 -5.31 5.37 12.56
C ARG A 65 -5.38 4.99 11.09
N PRO A 66 -4.30 4.45 10.49
CA PRO A 66 -4.33 4.03 9.10
C PRO A 66 -5.23 2.81 8.93
N THR A 67 -5.96 2.75 7.82
CA THR A 67 -6.61 1.52 7.37
C THR A 67 -5.57 0.53 6.83
N GLU A 68 -5.97 -0.72 6.66
CA GLU A 68 -5.15 -1.75 6.00
C GLU A 68 -4.91 -1.39 4.52
N PHE A 69 -5.94 -0.85 3.85
CA PHE A 69 -5.83 -0.36 2.47
C PHE A 69 -4.71 0.68 2.30
N ILE A 70 -4.65 1.72 3.14
CA ILE A 70 -3.60 2.74 2.98
C ILE A 70 -2.21 2.19 3.34
N CYS A 71 -2.14 1.19 4.22
CA CYS A 71 -0.88 0.49 4.52
C CYS A 71 -0.38 -0.29 3.28
N LEU A 72 -1.25 -1.05 2.62
CA LEU A 72 -0.90 -1.78 1.41
C LEU A 72 -0.62 -0.84 0.23
N LEU A 73 -1.34 0.28 0.11
CA LEU A 73 -1.06 1.32 -0.88
C LEU A 73 0.35 1.91 -0.69
N LEU A 74 0.72 2.26 0.54
CA LEU A 74 2.07 2.76 0.81
C LEU A 74 3.13 1.70 0.52
N LYS A 75 2.85 0.42 0.81
CA LYS A 75 3.74 -0.69 0.45
C LYS A 75 3.92 -0.80 -1.07
N LEU A 76 2.85 -0.68 -1.84
CA LEU A 76 2.88 -0.70 -3.29
C LEU A 76 3.74 0.45 -3.85
N LEU A 77 3.60 1.66 -3.28
CA LEU A 77 4.47 2.80 -3.62
C LEU A 77 5.92 2.57 -3.23
N GLN A 78 6.18 1.88 -2.11
CA GLN A 78 7.53 1.56 -1.65
C GLN A 78 8.25 0.59 -2.59
N ILE A 79 7.56 -0.43 -3.10
CA ILE A 79 8.15 -1.51 -3.92
C ILE A 79 8.03 -1.27 -5.43
N GLN A 80 7.19 -0.32 -5.86
CA GLN A 80 6.97 0.10 -7.26
C GLN A 80 7.04 -1.08 -8.25
N PRO A 81 6.05 -2.00 -8.24
CA PRO A 81 6.07 -3.18 -9.09
C PRO A 81 6.00 -2.81 -10.58
N GLU A 82 6.35 -3.75 -11.43
CA GLU A 82 6.24 -3.60 -12.87
C GLU A 82 4.78 -3.45 -13.31
N LYS A 83 4.57 -2.82 -14.47
CA LYS A 83 3.23 -2.46 -14.95
C LYS A 83 2.38 -3.70 -15.22
N GLU A 84 3.01 -4.75 -15.70
CA GLU A 84 2.43 -6.05 -16.00
C GLU A 84 1.77 -6.64 -14.75
N ILE A 85 2.46 -6.60 -13.60
CA ILE A 85 1.91 -7.06 -12.31
C ILE A 85 0.68 -6.22 -11.91
N LEU A 86 0.72 -4.91 -12.11
CA LEU A 86 -0.43 -4.05 -11.80
C LEU A 86 -1.64 -4.34 -12.70
N ILE A 87 -1.41 -4.71 -13.96
CA ILE A 87 -2.49 -5.13 -14.87
C ILE A 87 -3.14 -6.42 -14.36
N GLU A 88 -2.35 -7.39 -13.92
CA GLU A 88 -2.86 -8.63 -13.32
C GLU A 88 -3.72 -8.34 -12.08
N TYR A 89 -3.31 -7.41 -11.21
CA TYR A 89 -4.12 -7.02 -10.05
C TYR A 89 -5.48 -6.45 -10.45
N LEU A 90 -5.52 -5.66 -11.51
CA LEU A 90 -6.77 -5.06 -12.01
C LEU A 90 -7.68 -6.08 -12.70
N GLN A 91 -7.12 -7.18 -13.19
CA GLN A 91 -7.85 -8.26 -13.86
C GLN A 91 -8.29 -9.36 -12.90
N ALA A 92 -7.73 -9.42 -11.68
CA ALA A 92 -8.14 -10.39 -10.68
C ALA A 92 -9.60 -10.19 -10.28
N ASP A 93 -10.43 -11.17 -10.64
CA ASP A 93 -11.89 -11.16 -10.45
C ASP A 93 -12.31 -11.05 -8.97
N GLU A 94 -11.41 -11.44 -8.05
CA GLU A 94 -11.61 -11.44 -6.59
C GLU A 94 -11.68 -10.03 -5.99
N PHE A 95 -11.29 -8.98 -6.73
CA PHE A 95 -11.41 -7.59 -6.28
C PHE A 95 -12.79 -6.95 -6.47
N LYS A 96 -13.74 -7.64 -7.14
CA LYS A 96 -15.03 -7.04 -7.52
C LYS A 96 -15.93 -6.67 -6.34
N ASP A 97 -15.70 -7.26 -5.17
CA ASP A 97 -16.57 -7.07 -3.98
C ASP A 97 -16.03 -6.05 -2.96
N VAL A 98 -14.91 -5.37 -3.24
CA VAL A 98 -14.34 -4.38 -2.32
C VAL A 98 -15.23 -3.12 -2.30
N GLN A 99 -15.98 -2.95 -1.22
CA GLN A 99 -16.88 -1.80 -1.05
C GLN A 99 -16.12 -0.50 -0.73
N ILE A 100 -16.47 0.56 -1.45
CA ILE A 100 -16.02 1.93 -1.17
C ILE A 100 -16.95 2.52 -0.10
N TYR A 101 -16.43 2.81 1.09
CA TYR A 101 -17.11 3.64 2.08
C TYR A 101 -16.53 5.05 1.98
N LEU A 102 -17.32 6.00 1.45
CA LEU A 102 -16.98 7.43 1.36
C LEU A 102 -17.31 8.16 2.67
#